data_AF-A0A8C6FA23-F1
#
_entry.id   AF-A0A8C6FA23-F1
#
_cell.length_a   1.000
_cell.length_b   1.000
_cell.length_c   1.000
_cell.angle_alpha   90.00
_cell.angle_beta   90.00
_cell.angle_gamma   90.00
#
_symmetry.space_group_name_H-M   'P 1'
#
loop_
_entity.id
_entity.type
_entity.pdbx_description
1 polymer ?
#
loop_
_entity_poly.entity_id
_entity_poly.type
_entity_poly.pdbx_seq_one_letter_code
_entity_poly.pdbx_strand_id
1 'polypeptide(L)'
;HSCVVFCFGHGVPEFGVQQKVLTDNFADVQVSIVDCPNLTKEPLTFPVKGICGKTRIAEVGVYDLNKILKEIQLPGAFVFGAGAGPFQTLGFNSEFMPVVQTESEHKPPVNGSYLAPVNSAEGGCLLEKYSEKYHDLGCALLANLFASEGQPGKVIEVKAKRRTGKLKFVTYEASFGLPVFISRDPRFDLWLEHTHCFSHHEEGGHYHYDTTPDTVEYLGYFLPAEFLYCIDQPTETHSFGRD
;
A
#
# COMPACT_ATOMS: atom_id res chain seq x y z
N HIS A 1 13.67 2.74 -13.71
CA HIS A 1 12.82 3.65 -12.92
C HIS A 1 11.57 2.86 -12.58
N SER A 2 11.29 2.60 -11.30
CA SER A 2 10.40 1.48 -10.93
C SER A 2 9.43 1.92 -9.84
N CYS A 3 8.20 2.25 -10.22
CA CYS A 3 7.08 2.36 -9.27
C CYS A 3 6.53 0.95 -8.99
N VAL A 4 6.56 0.52 -7.73
CA VAL A 4 6.03 -0.77 -7.26
C VAL A 4 4.57 -0.63 -6.87
N VAL A 5 3.71 -1.51 -7.40
CA VAL A 5 2.26 -1.55 -7.20
C VAL A 5 1.87 -3.01 -6.81
N PHE A 6 0.85 -3.24 -5.96
CA PHE A 6 0.40 -4.51 -5.32
C PHE A 6 -1.15 -4.71 -5.38
N CYS A 7 -1.69 -5.95 -5.50
CA CYS A 7 -3.14 -6.35 -5.51
C CYS A 7 -3.49 -7.85 -5.76
N PHE A 8 -4.66 -8.48 -5.46
CA PHE A 8 -6.11 -8.28 -5.79
C PHE A 8 -7.10 -8.80 -4.71
N GLY A 9 -8.32 -8.26 -4.66
CA GLY A 9 -9.42 -8.76 -3.82
C GLY A 9 -10.02 -10.12 -4.23
N HIS A 10 -10.98 -10.58 -3.43
CA HIS A 10 -11.59 -11.91 -3.44
C HIS A 10 -12.16 -12.33 -4.81
N GLY A 11 -11.74 -13.49 -5.31
CA GLY A 11 -12.10 -14.04 -6.62
C GLY A 11 -11.01 -13.76 -7.66
N VAL A 12 -10.27 -14.80 -8.06
CA VAL A 12 -9.17 -14.71 -9.03
C VAL A 12 -9.70 -14.12 -10.35
N PRO A 13 -9.36 -12.87 -10.73
CA PRO A 13 -9.43 -12.52 -12.14
C PRO A 13 -8.37 -13.38 -12.81
N GLU A 14 -8.76 -14.23 -13.77
CA GLU A 14 -7.80 -15.02 -14.53
C GLU A 14 -6.69 -14.10 -15.02
N PHE A 15 -5.44 -14.54 -14.89
CA PHE A 15 -4.23 -13.81 -15.28
C PHE A 15 -4.36 -13.05 -16.62
N GLY A 16 -5.12 -13.59 -17.58
CA GLY A 16 -5.40 -12.96 -18.87
C GLY A 16 -6.21 -11.65 -18.81
N VAL A 17 -7.07 -11.45 -17.79
CA VAL A 17 -7.87 -10.22 -17.62
C VAL A 17 -6.99 -9.03 -17.28
N GLN A 18 -6.03 -9.21 -16.36
CA GLN A 18 -5.12 -8.14 -15.95
C GLN A 18 -4.22 -7.71 -17.12
N GLN A 19 -3.65 -8.68 -17.83
CA GLN A 19 -2.83 -8.39 -19.00
C GLN A 19 -3.63 -7.65 -20.08
N LYS A 20 -4.87 -8.07 -20.35
CA LYS A 20 -5.71 -7.40 -21.34
C LYS A 20 -5.98 -5.94 -20.97
N VAL A 21 -6.44 -5.67 -19.75
CA VAL A 21 -6.78 -4.29 -19.31
C VAL A 21 -5.55 -3.39 -19.35
N LEU A 22 -4.39 -3.90 -18.95
CA LEU A 22 -3.15 -3.16 -19.02
C LEU A 22 -2.72 -2.89 -20.47
N THR A 23 -2.80 -3.88 -21.36
CA THR A 23 -2.46 -3.71 -22.78
C THR A 23 -3.39 -2.70 -23.48
N ASP A 24 -4.64 -2.58 -23.03
CA ASP A 24 -5.56 -1.55 -23.52
C ASP A 24 -5.15 -0.12 -23.07
N ASN A 25 -4.23 0.02 -22.10
CA ASN A 25 -3.85 1.30 -21.49
C ASN A 25 -2.34 1.63 -21.52
N PHE A 26 -1.47 0.69 -21.88
CA PHE A 26 -0.03 0.86 -21.91
C PHE A 26 0.56 0.25 -23.19
N ALA A 27 1.59 0.89 -23.73
CA ALA A 27 2.22 0.44 -24.97
C ALA A 27 3.04 -0.85 -24.75
N ASP A 28 3.70 -0.99 -23.60
CA ASP A 28 4.45 -2.19 -23.25
C ASP A 28 3.91 -2.78 -21.95
N VAL A 29 3.45 -4.02 -22.02
CA VAL A 29 2.91 -4.75 -20.88
C VAL A 29 3.47 -6.15 -20.83
N GLN A 30 3.94 -6.53 -19.66
CA GLN A 30 4.28 -7.91 -19.33
C GLN A 30 3.71 -8.23 -17.96
N VAL A 31 2.90 -9.28 -17.90
CA VAL A 31 2.44 -9.88 -16.64
C VAL A 31 3.06 -11.26 -16.56
N SER A 32 3.53 -11.68 -15.39
CA SER A 32 4.11 -13.02 -15.18
C SER A 32 4.03 -13.46 -13.73
N ILE A 33 4.09 -14.78 -13.48
CA ILE A 33 4.25 -15.30 -12.12
C ILE A 33 5.74 -15.54 -11.88
N VAL A 34 6.30 -14.86 -10.87
CA VAL A 34 7.74 -14.91 -10.55
C VAL A 34 7.94 -15.23 -9.07
N ASP A 35 9.16 -15.55 -8.68
CA ASP A 35 9.53 -15.53 -7.27
C ASP A 35 9.58 -14.08 -6.78
N CYS A 36 8.97 -13.81 -5.62
CA CYS A 36 9.01 -12.51 -4.97
C CYS A 36 10.48 -12.10 -4.77
N PRO A 37 10.90 -10.92 -5.23
CA PRO A 37 12.23 -10.44 -4.95
C PRO A 37 12.41 -10.26 -3.45
N ASN A 38 13.65 -10.33 -2.98
CA ASN A 38 13.92 -10.12 -1.56
C ASN A 38 13.67 -8.66 -1.16
N LEU A 39 12.53 -8.40 -0.54
CA LEU A 39 12.09 -7.03 -0.20
C LEU A 39 12.91 -6.37 0.91
N THR A 40 13.76 -7.12 1.63
CA THR A 40 14.71 -6.53 2.59
C THR A 40 15.88 -5.82 1.91
N LYS A 41 15.99 -5.91 0.59
CA LYS A 41 17.07 -5.29 -0.19
C LYS A 41 16.61 -3.98 -0.80
N GLU A 42 17.58 -3.18 -1.21
CA GLU A 42 17.30 -2.02 -2.05
C GLU A 42 16.48 -2.47 -3.29
N PRO A 43 15.49 -1.68 -3.70
CA PRO A 43 15.24 -0.32 -3.23
C PRO A 43 14.22 -0.21 -2.07
N LEU A 44 13.61 -1.30 -1.62
CA LEU A 44 12.47 -1.24 -0.68
C LEU A 44 12.89 -1.30 0.80
N THR A 45 13.91 -2.09 1.13
CA THR A 45 14.43 -2.22 2.50
C THR A 45 13.37 -2.57 3.57
N PHE A 46 12.34 -3.32 3.19
CA PHE A 46 11.26 -3.77 4.08
C PHE A 46 11.77 -4.67 5.22
N PRO A 47 11.02 -4.77 6.35
CA PRO A 47 11.40 -5.62 7.47
C PRO A 47 11.25 -7.13 7.17
N VAL A 48 10.71 -7.50 6.00
CA VAL A 48 10.45 -8.88 5.60
C VAL A 48 10.94 -9.17 4.18
N LYS A 49 11.10 -10.46 3.85
CA LYS A 49 11.68 -10.90 2.56
C LYS A 49 10.69 -10.92 1.41
N GLY A 50 9.40 -10.96 1.69
CA GLY A 50 8.36 -11.05 0.67
C GLY A 50 7.00 -10.66 1.23
N ILE A 51 5.96 -10.87 0.43
CA ILE A 51 4.57 -10.57 0.77
C ILE A 51 3.68 -11.82 0.84
N CYS A 52 4.27 -13.01 0.74
CA CYS A 52 3.52 -14.27 0.70
C CYS A 52 3.15 -14.78 2.11
N GLY A 53 2.34 -15.84 2.13
CA GLY A 53 1.71 -16.37 3.33
C GLY A 53 0.38 -15.67 3.60
N LYS A 54 -0.46 -16.27 4.44
CA LYS A 54 -1.90 -15.94 4.62
C LYS A 54 -2.24 -14.47 4.35
N THR A 55 -2.83 -14.19 3.19
CA THR A 55 -3.03 -12.82 2.70
C THR A 55 -4.41 -12.29 3.08
N ARG A 56 -4.48 -11.05 3.55
CA ARG A 56 -5.74 -10.40 3.97
C ARG A 56 -5.71 -8.91 3.64
N ILE A 57 -6.86 -8.33 3.39
CA ILE A 57 -7.06 -6.87 3.40
C ILE A 57 -7.82 -6.49 4.66
N ALA A 58 -7.41 -5.38 5.28
CA ALA A 58 -8.13 -4.74 6.37
C ALA A 58 -8.42 -3.28 6.01
N GLU A 59 -9.68 -2.88 6.15
CA GLU A 59 -10.12 -1.50 6.10
C GLU A 59 -10.53 -1.08 7.51
N VAL A 60 -9.84 -0.09 8.06
CA VAL A 60 -9.85 0.20 9.50
C VAL A 60 -9.98 1.70 9.77
N GLY A 61 -10.55 2.06 10.92
CA GLY A 61 -10.57 3.44 11.44
C GLY A 61 -9.32 3.85 12.25
N VAL A 62 -9.50 4.51 13.40
CA VAL A 62 -8.42 4.92 14.32
C VAL A 62 -7.90 3.74 15.17
N TYR A 63 -6.67 3.28 14.94
CA TYR A 63 -6.22 2.02 15.55
C TYR A 63 -4.71 1.86 15.78
N ASP A 64 -4.39 0.97 16.71
CA ASP A 64 -3.06 0.36 16.88
C ASP A 64 -2.94 -0.84 15.94
N LEU A 65 -1.89 -0.88 15.12
CA LEU A 65 -1.67 -1.94 14.13
C LEU A 65 -1.52 -3.32 14.77
N ASN A 66 -0.89 -3.48 15.94
CA ASN A 66 -0.83 -4.80 16.59
C ASN A 66 -2.23 -5.31 16.97
N LYS A 67 -3.14 -4.41 17.37
CA LYS A 67 -4.53 -4.79 17.67
C LYS A 67 -5.29 -5.18 16.41
N ILE A 68 -5.15 -4.41 15.33
CA ILE A 68 -5.73 -4.74 14.02
C ILE A 68 -5.28 -6.15 13.60
N LEU A 69 -3.98 -6.43 13.67
CA LEU A 69 -3.43 -7.71 13.24
C LEU A 69 -3.95 -8.90 14.07
N LYS A 70 -4.21 -8.69 15.37
CA LYS A 70 -4.90 -9.69 16.21
C LYS A 70 -6.36 -9.89 15.79
N GLU A 71 -7.08 -8.81 15.49
CA GLU A 71 -8.50 -8.84 15.12
C GLU A 71 -8.74 -9.49 13.75
N ILE A 72 -7.85 -9.23 12.78
CA ILE A 72 -7.86 -9.95 11.50
C ILE A 72 -7.23 -11.34 11.61
N GLN A 73 -7.10 -11.88 12.82
CA GLN A 73 -6.62 -13.23 13.13
C GLN A 73 -5.27 -13.57 12.47
N LEU A 74 -4.37 -12.59 12.42
CA LEU A 74 -3.02 -12.74 11.88
C LEU A 74 -2.00 -11.97 12.75
N PRO A 75 -1.86 -12.29 14.05
CA PRO A 75 -0.90 -11.63 14.92
C PRO A 75 0.54 -11.86 14.44
N GLY A 76 1.38 -10.83 14.53
CA GLY A 76 2.77 -10.92 14.10
C GLY A 76 2.94 -10.95 12.57
N ALA A 77 1.92 -10.53 11.80
CA ALA A 77 2.07 -10.36 10.37
C ALA A 77 2.82 -9.09 9.98
N PHE A 78 3.31 -9.11 8.75
CA PHE A 78 3.71 -7.94 8.02
C PHE A 78 2.48 -7.24 7.43
N VAL A 79 2.46 -5.91 7.51
CA VAL A 79 1.41 -5.07 6.96
C VAL A 79 2.00 -3.90 6.19
N PHE A 80 1.39 -3.58 5.05
CA PHE A 80 1.61 -2.33 4.35
C PHE A 80 0.29 -1.74 3.82
N GLY A 81 0.33 -0.50 3.35
CA GLY A 81 -0.84 0.12 2.71
C GLY A 81 -0.81 1.64 2.75
N ALA A 82 -1.98 2.24 2.93
CA ALA A 82 -2.21 3.67 2.91
C ALA A 82 -3.20 4.08 4.01
N GLY A 83 -3.02 5.25 4.61
CA GLY A 83 -3.90 5.76 5.66
C GLY A 83 -3.46 7.08 6.24
N ALA A 84 -4.19 7.60 7.23
CA ALA A 84 -3.78 8.83 7.92
C ALA A 84 -2.85 8.53 9.11
N GLY A 85 -1.85 9.39 9.29
CA GLY A 85 -0.90 9.27 10.39
C GLY A 85 -1.55 9.52 11.74
N PRO A 86 -1.01 8.93 12.83
CA PRO A 86 -1.59 9.03 14.17
C PRO A 86 -1.42 10.44 14.75
N PHE A 87 -2.29 11.37 14.36
CA PHE A 87 -2.23 12.77 14.77
C PHE A 87 -2.19 12.97 16.30
N GLN A 88 -2.69 12.00 17.07
CA GLN A 88 -2.62 11.98 18.54
C GLN A 88 -1.17 11.86 19.05
N THR A 89 -0.32 11.13 18.33
CA THR A 89 1.13 11.03 18.59
C THR A 89 1.88 12.17 17.91
N LEU A 90 1.55 12.45 16.64
CA LEU A 90 2.33 13.39 15.81
C LEU A 90 2.12 14.85 16.21
N GLY A 91 0.91 15.20 16.66
CA GLY A 91 0.49 16.59 16.89
C GLY A 91 0.11 17.35 15.61
N PHE A 92 0.11 16.68 14.45
CA PHE A 92 -0.26 17.23 13.15
C PHE A 92 -0.85 16.15 12.25
N ASN A 93 -1.51 16.57 11.15
CA ASN A 93 -2.04 15.66 10.14
C ASN A 93 -0.95 15.29 9.13
N SER A 94 -0.90 14.02 8.74
CA SER A 94 0.04 13.50 7.76
C SER A 94 -0.58 12.36 6.96
N GLU A 95 -0.14 12.18 5.73
CA GLU A 95 -0.26 10.92 5.03
C GLU A 95 0.66 9.88 5.68
N PHE A 96 0.20 8.63 5.76
CA PHE A 96 0.93 7.54 6.39
C PHE A 96 1.13 6.37 5.43
N MET A 97 2.36 5.90 5.35
CA MET A 97 2.79 4.79 4.51
C MET A 97 3.19 3.65 5.44
N PRO A 98 2.22 2.89 6.00
CA PRO A 98 2.52 1.79 6.90
C PRO A 98 3.39 0.75 6.21
N VAL A 99 4.50 0.39 6.85
CA VAL A 99 5.38 -0.74 6.47
C VAL A 99 5.85 -1.37 7.77
N VAL A 100 5.05 -2.27 8.33
CA VAL A 100 5.23 -2.75 9.72
C VAL A 100 5.26 -4.26 9.78
N GLN A 101 6.31 -4.81 10.38
CA GLN A 101 6.28 -6.16 10.93
C GLN A 101 5.76 -6.06 12.37
N THR A 102 4.54 -6.53 12.62
CA THR A 102 3.94 -6.48 13.96
C THR A 102 4.58 -7.45 14.94
N GLU A 103 4.31 -7.22 16.22
CA GLU A 103 4.85 -8.05 17.30
C GLU A 103 4.36 -9.50 17.17
N SER A 104 5.28 -10.44 17.34
CA SER A 104 4.99 -11.87 17.44
C SER A 104 5.56 -12.42 18.75
N GLU A 105 5.16 -13.63 19.14
CA GLU A 105 5.71 -14.30 20.33
C GLU A 105 7.24 -14.43 20.32
N HIS A 106 7.87 -14.38 19.14
CA HIS A 106 9.30 -14.65 18.97
C HIS A 106 10.11 -13.43 18.51
N LYS A 107 9.47 -12.33 18.13
CA LYS A 107 10.16 -11.16 17.56
C LYS A 107 9.48 -9.85 17.93
N PRO A 108 10.26 -8.82 18.34
CA PRO A 108 9.72 -7.48 18.54
C PRO A 108 9.22 -6.89 17.22
N PRO A 109 8.29 -5.93 17.27
CA PRO A 109 7.81 -5.25 16.08
C PRO A 109 8.92 -4.43 15.43
N VAL A 110 8.85 -4.29 14.11
CA VAL A 110 9.71 -3.41 13.33
C VAL A 110 8.82 -2.47 12.51
N ASN A 111 8.84 -1.18 12.85
CA ASN A 111 8.11 -0.15 12.14
C ASN A 111 9.03 0.52 11.12
N GLY A 112 8.87 0.21 9.84
CA GLY A 112 9.58 0.82 8.71
C GLY A 112 8.75 1.87 7.97
N SER A 113 7.68 2.37 8.59
CA SER A 113 6.71 3.27 7.94
C SER A 113 7.28 4.66 7.67
N TYR A 114 6.63 5.37 6.76
CA TYR A 114 6.93 6.77 6.45
C TYR A 114 5.72 7.68 6.69
N LEU A 115 5.99 8.97 6.88
CA LEU A 115 5.00 10.03 7.08
C LEU A 115 5.26 11.17 6.10
N ALA A 116 4.20 11.76 5.54
CA ALA A 116 4.27 13.01 4.79
C ALA A 116 3.30 14.03 5.43
N PRO A 117 3.78 15.06 6.15
CA PRO A 117 2.92 16.07 6.77
C PRO A 117 2.12 16.88 5.74
N VAL A 118 0.84 17.15 6.02
CA VAL A 118 -0.08 17.85 5.09
C VAL A 118 0.18 19.36 5.04
N ASN A 119 0.80 19.95 6.07
CA ASN A 119 1.06 21.40 6.19
C ASN A 119 2.50 21.69 6.62
N SER A 120 3.48 21.41 5.77
CA SER A 120 4.84 21.94 5.99
C SER A 120 4.84 23.46 5.73
N ALA A 121 5.31 24.25 6.68
CA ALA A 121 5.39 25.71 6.56
C ALA A 121 6.32 26.17 5.40
N GLU A 122 7.09 25.26 4.82
CA GLU A 122 8.12 25.51 3.80
C GLU A 122 7.71 25.07 2.37
N GLY A 123 6.47 24.62 2.16
CA GLY A 123 5.94 24.36 0.82
C GLY A 123 6.53 23.15 0.09
N GLY A 124 7.24 22.27 0.81
CA GLY A 124 7.76 20.99 0.29
C GLY A 124 7.17 19.78 1.01
N CYS A 125 7.00 18.66 0.32
CA CYS A 125 6.72 17.39 0.97
C CYS A 125 7.98 16.96 1.74
N LEU A 126 7.94 16.99 3.07
CA LEU A 126 9.02 16.44 3.90
C LEU A 126 8.62 15.02 4.28
N LEU A 127 9.11 14.04 3.54
CA LEU A 127 8.93 12.64 3.91
C LEU A 127 9.83 12.31 5.10
N GLU A 128 9.24 11.74 6.15
CA GLU A 128 9.95 11.37 7.37
C GLU A 128 9.79 9.87 7.66
N LYS A 129 10.84 9.24 8.17
CA LYS A 129 10.76 7.86 8.62
C LYS A 129 10.16 7.81 10.02
N TYR A 130 9.05 7.08 10.19
CA TYR A 130 8.27 7.05 11.44
C TYR A 130 9.14 6.68 12.65
N SER A 131 9.96 5.63 12.49
CA SER A 131 10.79 5.05 13.56
C SER A 131 11.87 5.97 14.11
N GLU A 132 12.23 7.04 13.39
CA GLU A 132 13.27 7.98 13.82
C GLU A 132 12.78 8.94 14.90
N LYS A 133 11.47 9.20 14.94
CA LYS A 133 10.83 10.13 15.87
C LYS A 133 9.84 9.46 16.82
N TYR A 134 9.23 8.37 16.38
CA TYR A 134 8.11 7.72 17.05
C TYR A 134 8.31 6.21 17.15
N HIS A 135 7.80 5.60 18.21
CA HIS A 135 8.03 4.18 18.52
C HIS A 135 6.75 3.38 18.73
N ASP A 136 5.59 4.01 18.59
CA ASP A 136 4.30 3.30 18.59
C ASP A 136 3.99 2.71 17.19
N LEU A 137 2.81 2.11 17.08
CA LEU A 137 2.29 1.47 15.87
C LEU A 137 0.89 2.01 15.53
N GLY A 138 0.64 3.29 15.82
CA GLY A 138 -0.65 3.93 15.59
C GLY A 138 -0.90 4.30 14.13
N CYS A 139 -2.17 4.32 13.76
CA CYS A 139 -2.73 5.01 12.60
C CYS A 139 -4.03 5.71 13.04
N ALA A 140 -4.49 6.69 12.28
CA ALA A 140 -5.70 7.42 12.61
C ALA A 140 -6.68 7.50 11.43
N LEU A 141 -7.93 7.80 11.76
CA LEU A 141 -9.08 8.07 10.90
C LEU A 141 -9.47 6.94 9.96
N LEU A 142 -8.56 6.54 9.09
CA LEU A 142 -8.72 5.48 8.12
C LEU A 142 -7.36 4.86 7.76
N ALA A 143 -7.35 3.56 7.50
CA ALA A 143 -6.28 2.91 6.77
C ALA A 143 -6.82 1.73 5.93
N ASN A 144 -6.28 1.60 4.73
CA ASN A 144 -6.47 0.44 3.85
C ASN A 144 -5.15 -0.33 3.85
N LEU A 145 -5.20 -1.55 4.38
CA LEU A 145 -4.03 -2.33 4.72
C LEU A 145 -4.06 -3.68 3.99
N PHE A 146 -2.93 -4.09 3.44
CA PHE A 146 -2.65 -5.45 3.04
C PHE A 146 -1.77 -6.11 4.12
N ALA A 147 -2.17 -7.28 4.59
CA ALA A 147 -1.43 -8.05 5.58
C ALA A 147 -1.07 -9.45 5.06
N SER A 148 0.12 -9.93 5.43
CA SER A 148 0.58 -11.29 5.17
C SER A 148 1.64 -11.76 6.16
N GLU A 149 2.05 -13.03 6.06
CA GLU A 149 3.13 -13.58 6.90
C GLU A 149 4.54 -13.11 6.46
N GLY A 150 4.65 -12.24 5.45
CA GLY A 150 5.90 -11.64 5.02
C GLY A 150 6.90 -12.61 4.37
N GLN A 151 6.43 -13.76 3.87
CA GLN A 151 7.29 -14.83 3.39
C GLN A 151 7.70 -14.63 1.92
N PRO A 152 8.86 -15.18 1.50
CA PRO A 152 9.13 -15.42 0.09
C PRO A 152 8.08 -16.36 -0.52
N GLY A 153 7.92 -16.30 -1.84
CA GLY A 153 6.99 -17.17 -2.57
C GLY A 153 6.69 -16.65 -3.96
N LYS A 154 5.71 -17.25 -4.64
CA LYS A 154 5.29 -16.80 -5.96
C LYS A 154 4.38 -15.58 -5.87
N VAL A 155 4.62 -14.59 -6.71
CA VAL A 155 3.83 -13.36 -6.84
C VAL A 155 3.55 -13.08 -8.30
N ILE A 156 2.54 -12.25 -8.56
CA ILE A 156 2.27 -11.73 -9.90
C ILE A 156 3.17 -10.51 -10.10
N GLU A 157 4.08 -10.55 -11.06
CA GLU A 157 4.85 -9.38 -11.51
C GLU A 157 4.11 -8.69 -12.65
N VAL A 158 3.96 -7.38 -12.56
CA VAL A 158 3.45 -6.53 -13.65
C VAL A 158 4.52 -5.52 -14.01
N LYS A 159 4.88 -5.50 -15.30
CA LYS A 159 5.67 -4.45 -15.93
C LYS A 159 4.76 -3.73 -16.91
N ALA A 160 4.57 -2.42 -16.74
CA ALA A 160 3.78 -1.60 -17.63
C ALA A 160 4.53 -0.31 -17.95
N LYS A 161 4.67 0.04 -19.22
CA LYS A 161 5.40 1.24 -19.65
C LYS A 161 4.60 2.02 -20.69
N ARG A 162 4.83 3.33 -20.71
CA ARG A 162 4.29 4.28 -21.69
C ARG A 162 2.78 4.18 -21.78
N ARG A 163 2.10 4.94 -20.94
CA ARG A 163 0.65 4.96 -20.85
C ARG A 163 0.04 5.55 -22.12
N THR A 164 -0.85 4.79 -22.75
CA THR A 164 -1.61 5.17 -23.96
C THR A 164 -3.08 5.44 -23.65
N GLY A 165 -3.58 4.89 -22.55
CA GLY A 165 -4.96 5.01 -22.11
C GLY A 165 -5.25 6.24 -21.26
N LYS A 166 -6.53 6.51 -21.05
CA LYS A 166 -7.02 7.62 -20.20
C LYS A 166 -7.10 7.26 -18.72
N LEU A 167 -6.91 5.99 -18.36
CA LEU A 167 -6.65 5.60 -16.98
C LEU A 167 -5.41 6.35 -16.49
N LYS A 168 -5.37 6.64 -15.21
CA LYS A 168 -4.66 7.78 -14.65
C LYS A 168 -3.87 7.21 -13.46
N PHE A 169 -2.53 7.30 -13.43
CA PHE A 169 -1.68 6.54 -12.48
C PHE A 169 -0.51 7.35 -11.82
N VAL A 170 -0.56 8.04 -10.64
CA VAL A 170 0.47 9.05 -10.22
C VAL A 170 1.86 8.44 -10.08
N THR A 171 2.89 9.10 -10.57
CA THR A 171 4.21 8.80 -10.04
C THR A 171 4.95 10.10 -9.86
N TYR A 172 5.44 10.31 -8.65
CA TYR A 172 6.67 11.07 -8.48
C TYR A 172 7.81 10.27 -9.07
N GLU A 173 8.82 10.93 -9.65
CA GLU A 173 9.97 10.25 -10.24
C GLU A 173 10.55 9.29 -9.19
N ALA A 174 10.64 7.99 -9.46
CA ALA A 174 11.21 7.00 -8.53
C ALA A 174 10.58 6.95 -7.12
N SER A 175 9.24 6.83 -7.04
CA SER A 175 8.51 6.56 -5.80
C SER A 175 8.09 5.09 -5.66
N PHE A 176 8.04 4.58 -4.44
CA PHE A 176 7.56 3.24 -4.07
C PHE A 176 6.12 3.32 -3.58
N GLY A 177 5.19 2.71 -4.32
CA GLY A 177 3.78 2.68 -3.96
C GLY A 177 3.42 1.51 -3.04
N LEU A 178 2.47 1.78 -2.14
CA LEU A 178 1.85 0.82 -1.24
C LEU A 178 0.33 0.73 -1.50
N PRO A 179 -0.10 0.33 -2.70
CA PRO A 179 -1.51 0.29 -3.06
C PRO A 179 -2.25 -0.84 -2.34
N VAL A 180 -3.50 -0.55 -2.03
CA VAL A 180 -4.54 -1.53 -1.70
C VAL A 180 -5.73 -1.21 -2.60
N PHE A 181 -6.20 -2.18 -3.38
CA PHE A 181 -7.42 -2.01 -4.16
C PHE A 181 -8.32 -3.22 -4.19
N ILE A 182 -9.61 -2.94 -4.33
CA ILE A 182 -10.71 -3.89 -4.28
C ILE A 182 -11.52 -3.69 -5.55
N SER A 183 -11.64 -4.74 -6.36
CA SER A 183 -12.27 -4.64 -7.68
C SER A 183 -13.76 -4.29 -7.63
N ARG A 184 -14.42 -4.62 -6.53
CA ARG A 184 -15.85 -4.36 -6.31
C ARG A 184 -16.16 -4.31 -4.83
N ASP A 185 -16.89 -3.27 -4.43
CA ASP A 185 -17.48 -3.21 -3.09
C ASP A 185 -18.65 -4.21 -2.95
N PRO A 186 -18.58 -5.19 -2.01
CA PRO A 186 -19.70 -6.07 -1.68
C PRO A 186 -20.76 -5.42 -0.76
N ARG A 187 -20.75 -4.09 -0.62
CA ARG A 187 -21.57 -3.21 0.24
C ARG A 187 -21.04 -3.05 1.66
N PHE A 188 -19.73 -2.90 1.78
CA PHE A 188 -19.02 -2.51 3.00
C PHE A 188 -18.50 -1.07 2.94
N ASP A 189 -18.97 -0.28 1.96
CA ASP A 189 -18.63 1.14 1.83
C ASP A 189 -17.11 1.37 1.70
N LEU A 190 -16.49 0.52 0.90
CA LEU A 190 -15.03 0.38 0.84
C LEU A 190 -14.40 1.54 0.06
N TRP A 191 -13.18 1.92 0.48
CA TRP A 191 -12.27 2.68 -0.36
C TRP A 191 -11.66 1.73 -1.41
N LEU A 192 -12.13 1.86 -2.66
CA LEU A 192 -11.81 0.89 -3.71
C LEU A 192 -10.35 0.92 -4.16
N GLU A 193 -9.74 2.10 -4.20
CA GLU A 193 -8.35 2.30 -4.63
C GLU A 193 -7.69 3.30 -3.68
N HIS A 194 -6.71 2.85 -2.90
CA HIS A 194 -5.99 3.72 -1.99
C HIS A 194 -4.50 3.39 -2.03
N THR A 195 -3.70 4.36 -2.46
CA THR A 195 -2.26 4.18 -2.66
C THR A 195 -1.53 5.34 -2.05
N HIS A 196 -0.62 5.06 -1.11
CA HIS A 196 0.36 6.03 -0.66
C HIS A 196 1.74 5.64 -1.18
N CYS A 197 2.59 6.63 -1.40
CA CYS A 197 3.93 6.48 -1.92
C CYS A 197 4.98 7.06 -0.98
N PHE A 198 6.19 6.53 -1.04
CA PHE A 198 7.37 7.10 -0.39
C PHE A 198 8.59 7.01 -1.33
N SER A 199 9.67 7.73 -1.06
CA SER A 199 10.88 7.71 -1.88
C SER A 199 12.15 7.83 -1.02
N HIS A 200 13.31 7.69 -1.65
CA HIS A 200 14.62 7.98 -1.04
C HIS A 200 15.09 9.41 -1.27
N HIS A 201 14.25 10.26 -1.87
CA HIS A 201 14.54 11.66 -2.21
C HIS A 201 13.52 12.62 -1.60
N GLU A 202 12.97 12.20 -0.45
CA GLU A 202 12.14 13.02 0.45
C GLU A 202 10.72 13.33 -0.05
N GLU A 203 10.26 12.68 -1.12
CA GLU A 203 8.89 12.82 -1.64
C GLU A 203 7.99 11.63 -1.26
N GLY A 204 6.73 11.90 -0.91
CA GLY A 204 5.73 10.88 -0.66
C GLY A 204 4.34 11.45 -0.36
N GLY A 205 3.41 10.57 0.03
CA GLY A 205 2.02 10.93 0.33
C GLY A 205 1.02 10.22 -0.57
N HIS A 206 -0.16 10.81 -0.74
CA HIS A 206 -1.27 10.21 -1.47
C HIS A 206 -1.06 10.23 -2.99
N TYR A 207 -1.32 9.11 -3.63
CA TYR A 207 -1.21 8.94 -5.08
C TYR A 207 -2.53 9.26 -5.77
N HIS A 208 -2.49 10.04 -6.85
CA HIS A 208 -3.63 10.26 -7.76
C HIS A 208 -3.41 9.68 -9.19
N TYR A 209 -2.77 10.42 -10.11
CA TYR A 209 -2.47 10.03 -11.51
C TYR A 209 -1.18 10.61 -12.18
N ASP A 210 -0.52 9.89 -13.09
CA ASP A 210 0.81 10.25 -13.64
C ASP A 210 0.65 11.42 -14.58
N THR A 211 1.68 12.25 -14.59
CA THR A 211 1.76 13.45 -15.41
C THR A 211 2.68 13.27 -16.61
N THR A 212 3.37 12.13 -16.72
CA THR A 212 4.37 11.81 -17.76
C THR A 212 4.05 10.50 -18.51
N PRO A 213 2.86 10.40 -19.15
CA PRO A 213 2.37 9.15 -19.75
C PRO A 213 3.35 8.51 -20.74
N ASP A 214 4.08 9.31 -21.53
CA ASP A 214 4.96 8.80 -22.58
C ASP A 214 6.26 8.18 -22.06
N THR A 215 6.63 8.44 -20.81
CA THR A 215 7.90 8.00 -20.21
C THR A 215 7.72 7.17 -18.94
N VAL A 216 6.50 7.08 -18.41
CA VAL A 216 6.25 6.37 -17.15
C VAL A 216 6.51 4.86 -17.26
N GLU A 217 7.08 4.29 -16.18
CA GLU A 217 7.35 2.87 -16.04
C GLU A 217 6.91 2.36 -14.66
N TYR A 218 6.10 1.32 -14.65
CA TYR A 218 5.66 0.60 -13.45
C TYR A 218 6.25 -0.81 -13.44
N LEU A 219 6.72 -1.23 -12.27
CA LEU A 219 7.14 -2.58 -11.95
C LEU A 219 6.54 -2.95 -10.61
N GLY A 220 5.43 -3.68 -10.59
CA GLY A 220 4.78 -4.10 -9.35
C GLY A 220 4.82 -5.60 -9.11
N TYR A 221 4.67 -5.98 -7.83
CA TYR A 221 4.56 -7.36 -7.37
C TYR A 221 3.25 -7.49 -6.61
N PHE A 222 2.44 -8.50 -6.90
CA PHE A 222 1.01 -8.50 -6.54
C PHE A 222 0.59 -9.87 -5.99
N LEU A 223 -0.29 -9.88 -4.99
CA LEU A 223 -0.93 -11.10 -4.49
C LEU A 223 -2.41 -10.86 -4.18
N PRO A 224 -3.27 -11.85 -4.49
CA PRO A 224 -4.64 -11.79 -4.05
C PRO A 224 -4.76 -11.94 -2.53
N ALA A 225 -5.69 -11.22 -1.93
CA ALA A 225 -6.10 -11.39 -0.54
C ALA A 225 -7.14 -12.50 -0.43
N GLU A 226 -6.93 -13.43 0.51
CA GLU A 226 -7.87 -14.51 0.82
C GLU A 226 -9.09 -14.01 1.63
N PHE A 227 -8.92 -12.92 2.38
CA PHE A 227 -9.96 -12.37 3.24
C PHE A 227 -9.99 -10.84 3.21
N LEU A 228 -11.18 -10.28 3.43
CA LEU A 228 -11.42 -8.86 3.67
C LEU A 228 -11.99 -8.69 5.09
N TYR A 229 -11.41 -7.78 5.85
CA TYR A 229 -11.88 -7.37 7.17
C TYR A 229 -12.22 -5.88 7.15
N CYS A 230 -13.38 -5.53 7.68
CA CYS A 230 -13.79 -4.14 7.86
C CYS A 230 -13.94 -3.92 9.38
N ILE A 231 -13.08 -3.09 9.95
CA ILE A 231 -13.02 -2.81 11.38
C ILE A 231 -13.47 -1.36 11.58
N ASP A 232 -14.42 -1.14 12.48
CA ASP A 232 -14.96 0.20 12.78
C ASP A 232 -15.48 0.96 11.56
N GLN A 233 -16.31 0.29 10.76
CA GLN A 233 -17.02 0.94 9.68
C GLN A 233 -17.86 2.11 10.20
N PRO A 234 -17.79 3.31 9.56
CA PRO A 234 -18.63 4.44 9.94
C PRO A 234 -20.12 4.10 9.90
N THR A 235 -20.85 4.50 10.94
CA THR A 235 -22.32 4.35 10.98
C THR A 235 -23.03 5.37 10.10
N GLU A 236 -22.41 6.54 9.90
CA GLU A 236 -22.81 7.58 8.96
C GLU A 236 -21.72 7.72 7.90
N THR A 237 -22.10 7.71 6.62
CA THR A 237 -21.15 7.76 5.50
C THR A 237 -21.56 8.73 4.41
N HIS A 238 -20.58 9.19 3.65
CA HIS A 238 -20.73 10.00 2.44
C HIS A 238 -19.68 9.61 1.39
N SER A 239 -19.92 10.01 0.14
CA SER A 239 -19.00 9.78 -0.98
C SER A 239 -17.95 10.90 -1.17
N PHE A 240 -17.90 11.90 -0.29
CA PHE A 240 -16.94 13.01 -0.38
C PHE A 240 -15.52 12.57 0.01
N GLY A 241 -14.51 12.98 -0.77
CA GLY A 241 -13.08 12.83 -0.44
C GLY A 241 -12.47 11.44 -0.69
N ARG A 242 -13.00 10.66 -1.65
CA ARG A 242 -12.49 9.32 -2.02
C ARG A 242 -11.69 9.32 -3.35
N ASP A 243 -11.24 10.49 -3.78
CA ASP A 243 -10.56 10.73 -5.07
C ASP A 243 -9.03 10.84 -4.94
#